data_AF-X1F865-F1
#
_entry.id   AF-X1F865-F1
#
_cell.length_a   1.000
_cell.length_b   1.000
_cell.length_c   1.000
_cell.angle_alpha   90.00
_cell.angle_beta   90.00
_cell.angle_gamma   90.00
#
_symmetry.space_group_name_H-M   'P 1'
#
loop_
_entity.id
_entity.type
_entity.pdbx_description
1 polymer ?
#
loop_
_entity_poly.entity_id
_entity_poly.type
_entity_poly.pdbx_seq_one_letter_code
_entity_poly.pdbx_strand_id
1 'polypeptide(L)' 'MENSEIKRLLWIFSLENSVKFGGKPNEKAILGKLINQNQELRSKIQEIKHILDEIVLEIS' A
#
# COMPACT_ATOMS: atom_id res chain seq x y z
N MET A 1 14.68 -0.29 -2.22
CA MET A 1 13.86 0.91 -1.91
C MET A 1 13.91 1.18 -0.41
N GLU A 2 14.00 2.46 -0.03
CA GLU A 2 13.97 2.90 1.38
C GLU A 2 12.56 2.82 1.97
N ASN A 3 12.45 2.65 3.30
CA ASN A 3 11.15 2.50 3.97
C ASN A 3 10.26 3.75 3.85
N SER A 4 10.85 4.95 3.80
CA SER A 4 10.13 6.21 3.61
C SER A 4 9.46 6.29 2.23
N GLU A 5 10.12 5.77 1.20
CA GLU A 5 9.61 5.75 -0.18
C GLU A 5 8.50 4.71 -0.34
N ILE A 6 8.64 3.52 0.27
CA ILE A 6 7.58 2.52 0.36
C ILE A 6 6.33 3.12 0.99
N LYS A 7 6.47 3.78 2.15
CA LYS A 7 5.34 4.40 2.85
C LYS A 7 4.66 5.47 2.00
N ARG A 8 5.43 6.31 1.30
CA ARG A 8 4.91 7.32 0.38
C ARG A 8 4.10 6.70 -0.77
N LEU A 9 4.60 5.63 -1.41
CA LEU A 9 3.89 4.95 -2.48
C LEU A 9 2.60 4.29 -2.00
N LEU A 10 2.64 3.64 -0.83
CA LEU A 10 1.44 3.06 -0.21
C LEU A 10 0.37 4.14 0.04
N TRP A 11 0.74 5.31 0.56
CA TRP A 11 -0.19 6.44 0.73
C TRP A 11 -0.85 6.86 -0.59
N ILE A 12 -0.05 7.08 -1.64
CA ILE A 12 -0.57 7.49 -2.95
C ILE A 12 -1.54 6.43 -3.48
N PHE A 13 -1.14 5.15 -3.43
CA PHE A 13 -1.96 4.07 -3.95
C PHE A 13 -3.24 3.88 -3.13
N SER A 14 -3.18 4.00 -1.81
CA SER A 14 -4.35 3.91 -0.93
C SER A 14 -5.35 5.03 -1.17
N LEU A 15 -4.89 6.28 -1.35
CA LEU A 15 -5.75 7.43 -1.64
C LEU A 15 -6.38 7.36 -3.04
N GLU A 16 -5.59 7.01 -4.06
CA GLU A 16 -6.13 6.80 -5.42
C GLU A 16 -7.16 5.67 -5.45
N ASN A 17 -6.89 4.61 -4.68
CA ASN A 17 -7.78 3.47 -4.57
C ASN A 17 -9.03 3.83 -3.78
N SER A 18 -8.93 4.55 -2.65
CA SER A 18 -10.11 4.93 -1.85
C SER A 18 -11.13 5.74 -2.64
N VAL A 19 -10.69 6.63 -3.54
CA VAL A 19 -11.59 7.37 -4.46
C VAL A 19 -12.42 6.41 -5.33
N LYS A 20 -11.82 5.30 -5.79
CA LYS A 20 -12.49 4.28 -6.62
C LYS A 20 -13.37 3.33 -5.82
N PHE A 21 -13.08 3.14 -4.53
CA PHE A 21 -13.72 2.16 -3.64
C PHE A 21 -14.54 2.82 -2.52
N GLY A 22 -15.08 4.02 -2.75
CA GLY A 22 -16.04 4.66 -1.84
C GLY A 22 -15.45 5.02 -0.47
N GLY A 23 -14.20 5.48 -0.45
CA GLY A 23 -13.50 5.87 0.77
C GLY A 23 -12.77 4.73 1.48
N LYS A 24 -12.90 3.47 1.02
CA LYS A 24 -12.24 2.32 1.62
C LYS A 24 -11.20 1.71 0.68
N PRO A 25 -9.89 1.91 0.93
CA PRO A 25 -8.85 1.30 0.11
C PRO A 25 -8.94 -0.24 0.12
N ASN A 26 -8.70 -0.86 -1.04
CA ASN A 26 -8.56 -2.30 -1.20
C ASN A 26 -7.09 -2.71 -1.05
N GLU A 27 -6.73 -3.24 0.12
CA GLU A 27 -5.36 -3.63 0.47
C GLU A 27 -4.72 -4.60 -0.55
N LYS A 28 -5.48 -5.60 -1.02
CA LYS A 28 -4.97 -6.61 -1.97
C LYS A 28 -4.56 -5.97 -3.29
N ALA A 29 -5.35 -5.03 -3.79
CA ALA A 29 -5.06 -4.32 -5.02
C ALA A 29 -3.80 -3.44 -4.88
N ILE A 30 -3.63 -2.79 -3.73
CA ILE A 30 -2.51 -1.90 -3.44
C ILE A 30 -1.20 -2.70 -3.27
N LEU A 31 -1.22 -3.76 -2.47
CA LEU A 31 -0.08 -4.68 -2.33
C LEU A 31 0.30 -5.30 -3.66
N GLY A 32 -0.68 -5.78 -4.43
CA GLY A 32 -0.44 -6.34 -5.76
C GLY A 32 0.23 -5.35 -6.71
N LYS A 33 -0.23 -4.09 -6.73
CA LYS A 33 0.37 -3.01 -7.53
C LYS A 33 1.83 -2.77 -7.13
N LEU A 34 2.11 -2.63 -5.82
CA LEU A 34 3.46 -2.34 -5.33
C LEU A 34 4.45 -3.47 -5.63
N ILE A 35 4.07 -4.73 -5.36
CA ILE A 35 4.93 -5.90 -5.56
C ILE A 35 5.17 -6.17 -7.05
N ASN A 36 4.16 -5.98 -7.91
CA ASN A 36 4.34 -6.14 -9.35
C ASN A 36 5.31 -5.11 -9.94
N GLN A 37 5.32 -3.90 -9.39
CA GLN A 37 6.26 -2.83 -9.80
C GLN A 37 7.66 -3.01 -9.21
N ASN A 38 7.80 -3.71 -8.08
CA ASN A 38 9.05 -3.86 -7.33
C ASN A 38 9.15 -5.28 -6.76
N GLN A 39 9.59 -6.24 -7.58
CA GLN A 39 9.57 -7.66 -7.22
C GLN A 39 10.45 -8.01 -6.02
N GLU A 40 11.51 -7.24 -5.76
CA GLU A 40 12.43 -7.40 -4.63
C GLU A 40 11.73 -7.20 -3.27
N LEU A 41 10.66 -6.41 -3.25
CA LEU A 41 9.85 -6.14 -2.05
C LEU A 41 9.03 -7.36 -1.61
N ARG A 42 8.93 -8.40 -2.44
CA ARG A 42 8.21 -9.64 -2.10
C ARG A 42 8.74 -10.30 -0.84
N SER A 43 10.06 -10.20 -0.62
CA SER A 43 10.73 -10.67 0.60
C SER A 43 10.31 -9.92 1.87
N LYS A 44 9.80 -8.68 1.74
CA LYS A 44 9.39 -7.80 2.83
C LYS A 44 7.87 -7.65 2.94
N ILE A 45 7.11 -8.54 2.31
CA ILE A 45 5.66 -8.36 2.15
C ILE A 45 4.92 -8.23 3.49
N GLN A 46 5.41 -8.89 4.54
CA GLN A 46 4.81 -8.83 5.88
C GLN A 46 5.00 -7.44 6.51
N GLU A 47 6.19 -6.85 6.40
CA GLU A 47 6.50 -5.49 6.88
C GLU A 47 5.66 -4.45 6.12
N ILE A 48 5.62 -4.57 4.79
CA ILE A 48 4.84 -3.68 3.92
C ILE A 48 3.35 -3.76 4.25
N LYS A 49 2.85 -4.96 4.52
CA LYS A 49 1.46 -5.15 4.93
C LYS A 49 1.15 -4.39 6.23
N HIS A 50 2.00 -4.50 7.25
CA HIS A 50 1.79 -3.75 8.50
C HIS A 50 1.72 -2.24 8.28
N ILE A 51 2.60 -1.68 7.44
CA ILE A 51 2.57 -0.26 7.08
C ILE A 51 1.27 0.09 6.34
N LEU A 52 0.81 -0.77 5.43
CA LEU A 52 -0.42 -0.55 4.69
C LEU A 52 -1.65 -0.59 5.61
N ASP A 53 -1.70 -1.55 6.55
CA ASP A 53 -2.80 -1.68 7.50
C ASP A 53 -2.97 -0.37 8.31
N GLU A 54 -1.87 0.23 8.78
CA GLU A 54 -1.88 1.55 9.44
C GLU A 54 -2.46 2.65 8.55
N ILE A 55 -2.03 2.73 7.28
CA ILE A 55 -2.50 3.74 6.33
C ILE A 55 -4.00 3.58 6.04
N VAL A 56 -4.48 2.34 5.88
CA VAL A 56 -5.89 2.07 5.59
C VAL A 56 -6.77 2.46 6.78
N LEU A 57 -6.31 2.23 8.01
CA LEU A 57 -6.96 2.67 9.25
C LEU A 57 -7.01 4.19 9.38
N GLU A 58 -6.01 4.93 8.89
CA GLU A 58 -6.04 6.40 8.90
C GLU A 58 -7.01 6.98 7.87
N ILE A 59 -7.23 6.29 6.75
CA ILE A 59 -8.14 6.74 5.68
C ILE A 59 -9.62 6.43 6.00
N SER A 60 -9.89 5.32 6.70
CA SER A 60 -11.24 4.73 6.86
C SER A 60 -11.83 4.94 8.25
#